data_AF-A0A1Z8KNJ8-F1
#
_entry.id   AF-A0A1Z8KNJ8-F1
#
_cell.length_a   1.000
_cell.length_b   1.000
_cell.length_c   1.000
_cell.angle_alpha   90.00
_cell.angle_beta   90.00
_cell.angle_gamma   90.00
#
_symmetry.space_group_name_H-M   'P 1'
#
loop_
_entity.id
_entity.type
_entity.pdbx_description
1 polymer ?
#
loop_
_entity_poly.entity_id
_entity_poly.type
_entity_poly.pdbx_seq_one_letter_code
_entity_poly.pdbx_strand_id
1 'polypeptide(L)' 'CALRWQQAYNAGYAPFVVLESTHEKALDFIELSALIEKSHNNYST' A
#
# COMPACT_ATOMS: atom_id res chain seq x y z
N CYS A 1 -2.48 9.46 2.43
CA CYS A 1 -1.12 9.92 2.81
C CYS A 1 -0.27 8.72 3.17
N ALA A 2 0.96 8.61 2.65
CA ALA A 2 1.85 7.45 2.89
C ALA A 2 2.08 7.16 4.38
N LEU A 3 2.44 8.18 5.18
CA LEU A 3 2.66 8.01 6.62
C LEU A 3 1.43 7.46 7.37
N ARG A 4 0.23 7.97 7.08
CA ARG A 4 -1.03 7.47 7.70
C ARG A 4 -1.33 6.03 7.29
N TRP A 5 -1.01 5.70 6.04
CA TRP A 5 -1.16 4.34 5.54
C TRP A 5 -0.18 3.39 6.24
N GLN A 6 1.09 3.78 6.42
CA GLN A 6 2.09 3.01 7.17
C GLN A 6 1.66 2.75 8.63
N GLN A 7 1.11 3.76 9.30
CA GLN A 7 0.58 3.60 10.65
C GLN A 7 -0.56 2.57 10.70
N ALA A 8 -1.49 2.63 9.75
CA ALA A 8 -2.57 1.67 9.62
C ALA A 8 -2.04 0.25 9.30
N TYR A 9 -0.99 0.14 8.48
CA TYR A 9 -0.34 -1.12 8.16
C TYR A 9 0.26 -1.77 9.41
N ASN A 10 1.01 -0.99 10.19
CA ASN A 10 1.60 -1.45 11.46
C ASN A 10 0.53 -1.83 12.50
N ALA A 11 -0.65 -1.20 12.46
CA ALA A 11 -1.78 -1.55 13.31
C ALA A 11 -2.59 -2.75 12.79
N GLY A 12 -2.31 -3.28 11.59
CA GLY A 12 -3.06 -4.37 10.97
C GLY A 12 -4.36 -3.95 10.28
N TYR A 13 -4.61 -2.65 10.13
CA TYR A 13 -5.82 -2.06 9.56
C TYR A 13 -5.57 -1.30 8.25
N ALA A 14 -4.44 -1.52 7.58
CA ALA A 14 -4.17 -0.86 6.29
C ALA A 14 -5.19 -1.30 5.23
N PRO A 15 -5.79 -0.34 4.51
CA PRO A 15 -6.65 -0.64 3.37
C PRO A 15 -5.82 -1.14 2.18
N PHE A 16 -6.45 -1.88 1.27
CA PHE A 16 -5.85 -2.26 0.01
C PHE A 16 -5.54 -1.02 -0.85
N VAL A 17 -4.45 -1.07 -1.60
CA VAL A 17 -3.95 0.00 -2.47
C VAL A 17 -3.88 -0.49 -3.91
N VAL A 18 -4.06 0.42 -4.85
CA VAL A 18 -3.82 0.14 -6.27
C VAL A 18 -2.41 0.59 -6.60
N LEU A 19 -1.52 -0.35 -6.90
CA LEU A 19 -0.09 -0.07 -7.11
C LEU A 19 0.13 0.89 -8.29
N GLU A 20 -0.63 0.71 -9.39
CA GLU A 20 -0.54 1.56 -10.58
C GLU A 20 -0.95 3.02 -10.33
N SER A 21 -1.76 3.25 -9.29
CA SER A 21 -2.22 4.58 -8.86
C SER A 21 -1.46 5.11 -7.64
N THR A 22 -0.42 4.39 -7.17
CA THR A 22 0.38 4.80 -6.03
C THR A 22 1.64 5.49 -6.52
N HIS A 23 1.83 6.75 -6.12
CA HIS A 23 3.02 7.51 -6.49
C HIS A 23 4.30 6.89 -5.90
N GLU A 24 5.38 6.85 -6.67
CA GLU A 24 6.67 6.23 -6.29
C GLU A 24 7.24 6.72 -4.95
N LYS A 25 7.14 8.04 -4.64
CA LYS A 25 7.46 8.64 -3.34
C LYS A 25 6.83 7.97 -2.11
N ALA A 26 5.80 7.14 -2.27
CA ALA A 26 5.32 6.30 -1.17
C ALA A 26 6.42 5.36 -0.64
N LEU A 27 7.34 4.93 -1.52
CA LEU A 27 8.47 4.07 -1.22
C LEU A 27 9.54 4.71 -0.34
N ASP A 28 9.56 6.04 -0.24
CA ASP A 28 10.43 6.76 0.71
C ASP A 28 10.01 6.52 2.18
N PHE A 29 8.76 6.09 2.39
CA PHE A 29 8.16 5.93 3.72
C PHE A 29 7.66 4.52 4.01
N ILE A 30 7.30 3.75 2.97
CA ILE A 30 6.66 2.45 3.05
C ILE A 30 7.46 1.46 2.22
N GLU A 31 7.74 0.27 2.75
CA GLU A 31 8.37 -0.77 1.97
C GLU A 31 7.46 -1.28 0.84
N LEU A 32 8.04 -1.54 -0.34
CA LEU A 32 7.30 -2.07 -1.49
C LEU A 32 6.59 -3.40 -1.15
N SER A 33 7.19 -4.23 -0.31
CA SER A 33 6.62 -5.49 0.19
C SER A 33 5.25 -5.29 0.85
N ALA A 34 5.12 -4.27 1.71
CA ALA A 34 3.88 -3.92 2.39
C ALA A 34 2.79 -3.47 1.40
N LEU A 35 3.17 -2.68 0.39
CA LEU A 35 2.26 -2.24 -0.67
C LEU A 35 1.80 -3.41 -1.54
N ILE A 36 2.69 -4.36 -1.86
CA ILE A 36 2.37 -5.57 -2.63
C ILE A 36 1.40 -6.47 -1.84
N GLU A 37 1.66 -6.69 -0.56
CA GLU A 37 0.79 -7.50 0.31
C GLU A 37 -0.63 -6.95 0.36
N LYS A 38 -0.75 -5.62 0.40
CA LYS A 38 -2.03 -4.90 0.40
C LYS A 38 -2.42 -4.42 -0.99
N SER A 39 -1.97 -5.05 -2.07
CA SER A 39 -2.38 -4.66 -3.42
C SER A 39 -3.80 -5.15 -3.74
N HIS A 40 -4.60 -4.30 -4.39
CA HIS A 40 -5.88 -4.71 -4.95
C HIS A 40 -5.60 -5.49 -6.25
N ASN A 41 -5.70 -6.82 -6.20
CA ASN A 41 -5.55 -7.65 -7.38
C ASN A 41 -6.81 -7.52 -8.27
N ASN A 42 -6.75 -6.66 -9.28
CA ASN A 42 -7.82 -6.51 -10.27
C ASN A 42 -7.83 -7.62 -11.35
N TYR A 43 -7.13 -8.74 -11.15
CA TYR A 43 -7.09 -9.88 -12.07
C TYR A 43 -8.00 -11.01 -11.59
N SER A 44 -9.29 -10.72 -11.42
CA SER A 44 -10.33 -11.76 -11.33
C SER A 44 -11.31 -11.56 -12.48
N THR A 45 -10.85 -11.92 -13.67
CA THR A 45 -11.66 -12.40 -14.81
C THR A 45 -11.00 -13.66 -15.34
#